data_AF-M9M409-F1
#
_entry.id   AF-M9M409-F1
#
_cell.length_a   1.000
_cell.length_b   1.000
_cell.length_c   1.000
_cell.angle_alpha   90.00
_cell.angle_beta   90.00
_cell.angle_gamma   90.00
#
_symmetry.space_group_name_H-M   'P 1'
#
loop_
_entity.id
_entity.type
_entity.pdbx_description
1 polymer ?
#
loop_
_entity_poly.entity_id
_entity_poly.type
_entity_poly.pdbx_seq_one_letter_code
_entity_poly.pdbx_strand_id
1 'polypeptide(L)'
;MNGAEQGVNAFKAEVMRQEGFAVDPNQPDDVKYEVAKMLGVPLQPGDNGELSTESAGLVGGRIGGTMVREMIRLAQEQLTKKPMQ
;
A
#
# COMPACT_ATOMS: atom_id res chain seq x y z
N MET A 1 -16.63 -3.38 -10.73
CA MET A 1 -15.80 -2.84 -9.64
C MET A 1 -16.69 -2.02 -8.74
N ASN A 2 -16.66 -2.28 -7.44
CA ASN A 2 -17.47 -1.54 -6.47
C ASN A 2 -16.75 -0.22 -6.08
N GLY A 3 -17.47 0.77 -5.54
CA GLY A 3 -16.86 2.05 -5.18
C GLY A 3 -15.83 1.94 -4.04
N ALA A 4 -15.94 0.92 -3.18
CA ALA A 4 -15.02 0.71 -2.07
C ALA A 4 -13.62 0.28 -2.55
N GLU A 5 -13.55 -0.64 -3.50
CA GLU A 5 -12.33 -1.10 -4.15
C GLU A 5 -11.61 0.06 -4.85
N GLN A 6 -12.36 0.90 -5.58
CA GLN A 6 -11.81 2.11 -6.19
C GLN A 6 -11.24 3.09 -5.16
N GLY A 7 -11.94 3.29 -4.04
CA GLY A 7 -11.46 4.14 -2.94
C GLY A 7 -10.16 3.61 -2.32
N VAL A 8 -10.09 2.30 -2.05
CA VAL A 8 -8.88 1.66 -1.51
C VAL A 8 -7.71 1.76 -2.49
N ASN A 9 -7.97 1.57 -3.79
CA ASN A 9 -6.96 1.65 -4.83
C ASN A 9 -6.41 3.08 -4.99
N ALA A 10 -7.29 4.09 -4.99
CA ALA A 10 -6.88 5.49 -5.01
C ALA A 10 -6.07 5.86 -3.77
N PHE A 11 -6.50 5.41 -2.59
CA PHE A 11 -5.77 5.62 -1.35
C PHE A 11 -4.39 4.93 -1.39
N LYS A 12 -4.30 3.71 -1.92
CA LYS A 12 -3.02 3.01 -2.11
C LYS A 12 -2.05 3.79 -2.99
N ALA A 13 -2.55 4.31 -4.12
CA ALA A 13 -1.74 5.12 -5.01
C ALA A 13 -1.18 6.36 -4.30
N GLU A 14 -2.03 7.06 -3.55
CA GLU A 14 -1.64 8.27 -2.82
C GLU A 14 -0.59 7.98 -1.75
N VAL A 15 -0.86 7.04 -0.85
CA VAL A 15 0.07 6.73 0.26
C VAL A 15 1.42 6.26 -0.26
N MET A 16 1.44 5.40 -1.27
CA MET A 16 2.70 4.88 -1.81
C MET A 16 3.50 5.95 -2.56
N ARG A 17 2.84 6.92 -3.20
CA ARG A 17 3.54 8.08 -3.79
C ARG A 17 4.17 8.97 -2.72
N GLN A 18 3.47 9.17 -1.61
CA GLN A 18 4.02 9.93 -0.47
C GLN A 18 5.24 9.24 0.15
N GLU A 19 5.28 7.90 0.15
CA GLU A 19 6.48 7.12 0.51
C GLU A 19 7.62 7.19 -0.52
N GLY A 20 7.41 7.84 -1.67
CA GLY A 20 8.41 8.02 -2.72
C GLY A 20 8.46 6.90 -3.76
N PHE A 21 7.48 5.99 -3.79
CA PHE A 21 7.39 4.97 -4.84
C PHE A 21 6.77 5.53 -6.13
N ALA A 22 7.24 5.02 -7.27
CA ALA A 22 6.58 5.21 -8.54
C ALA A 22 5.28 4.37 -8.55
N VAL A 23 4.14 5.02 -8.79
CA VAL A 23 2.84 4.34 -8.83
C VAL A 23 2.05 4.79 -10.05
N ASP A 24 1.70 3.81 -10.90
CA ASP A 24 0.70 3.96 -11.94
C ASP A 24 -0.69 4.03 -11.28
N PRO A 25 -1.42 5.16 -11.40
CA PRO A 25 -2.73 5.29 -10.77
C PRO A 25 -3.79 4.39 -11.42
N ASN A 26 -3.54 3.87 -12.63
CA ASN A 26 -4.42 2.88 -13.28
C ASN A 26 -4.15 1.46 -12.79
N GLN A 27 -2.96 1.21 -12.20
CA GLN A 27 -2.52 -0.10 -11.72
C GLN A 27 -1.79 0.04 -10.37
N PRO A 28 -2.46 0.54 -9.31
CA PRO A 28 -1.81 0.81 -8.03
C PRO A 28 -1.29 -0.46 -7.34
N ASP A 29 -1.77 -1.64 -7.72
CA ASP A 29 -1.29 -2.92 -7.20
C ASP A 29 0.13 -3.27 -7.68
N ASP A 30 0.60 -2.67 -8.77
CA ASP A 30 1.93 -2.94 -9.34
C ASP A 30 3.06 -2.30 -8.52
N VAL A 31 2.73 -1.40 -7.59
CA VAL A 31 3.69 -0.85 -6.63
C VAL A 31 4.42 -1.93 -5.83
N LYS A 32 3.83 -3.13 -5.70
CA LYS A 32 4.48 -4.28 -5.07
C LYS A 32 5.81 -4.65 -5.71
N TYR A 33 5.99 -4.42 -7.01
CA TYR A 33 7.24 -4.68 -7.71
C TYR A 33 8.32 -3.67 -7.35
N GLU A 34 7.97 -2.39 -7.24
CA GLU A 34 8.90 -1.34 -6.79
C GLU A 34 9.30 -1.54 -5.32
N VAL A 35 8.34 -1.89 -4.47
CA VAL A 35 8.59 -2.22 -3.06
C VAL A 35 9.48 -3.45 -2.95
N ALA A 36 9.19 -4.52 -3.71
CA ALA A 36 10.00 -5.74 -3.72
C ALA A 36 11.44 -5.46 -4.17
N LYS A 37 11.62 -4.69 -5.24
CA LYS A 37 12.92 -4.26 -5.75
C LYS A 37 13.73 -3.52 -4.68
N MET A 38 13.10 -2.59 -3.96
CA MET A 38 13.73 -1.86 -2.86
C MET A 38 14.14 -2.78 -1.70
N LEU A 39 13.33 -3.80 -1.40
CA LEU A 39 13.60 -4.77 -0.34
C LEU A 39 14.52 -5.92 -0.75
N GLY A 40 14.98 -5.97 -2.01
CA GLY A 40 15.80 -7.07 -2.53
C GLY A 40 15.03 -8.39 -2.69
N VAL A 41 13.71 -8.33 -2.79
CA VAL A 41 12.83 -9.50 -2.93
C VAL A 41 12.59 -9.78 -4.43
N PRO A 42 12.83 -11.00 -4.94
CA PRO A 42 12.69 -11.34 -6.36
C PRO A 42 11.22 -11.60 -6.74
N LEU A 43 10.36 -10.60 -6.53
CA LEU A 43 8.95 -10.67 -6.92
C LEU A 43 8.80 -10.30 -8.39
N GLN A 44 8.15 -11.16 -9.17
CA GLN A 44 7.94 -10.96 -10.61
C GLN A 44 6.46 -11.07 -11.01
N PRO A 45 6.05 -10.53 -12.17
CA PRO A 45 4.74 -10.82 -12.74
C PRO A 45 4.57 -12.31 -13.01
N GLY A 46 3.38 -12.85 -12.74
CA GLY A 46 3.08 -14.27 -12.90
C GLY A 46 3.46 -15.10 -11.69
N ASP A 47 4.15 -16.21 -11.92
CA ASP A 47 4.40 -17.22 -10.89
C ASP A 47 5.57 -16.83 -9.97
N ASN A 48 5.33 -16.96 -8.66
CA ASN A 48 6.28 -16.72 -7.58
C ASN A 48 6.25 -17.90 -6.58
N GLY A 49 5.97 -19.12 -7.04
CA GLY A 49 5.85 -20.31 -6.18
C GLY A 49 7.07 -20.61 -5.31
N GLU A 50 8.26 -20.20 -5.74
CA GLU A 50 9.51 -20.35 -4.98
C GLU A 50 9.76 -19.21 -3.97
N LEU A 51 8.90 -18.18 -3.96
CA LEU A 51 9.03 -17.06 -3.03
C LEU A 51 8.65 -17.50 -1.62
N SER A 52 9.55 -17.30 -0.66
CA SER A 52 9.24 -17.63 0.73
C SER A 52 8.07 -16.78 1.25
N THR A 53 7.24 -17.38 2.11
CA THR A 53 6.14 -16.68 2.80
C THR A 53 6.64 -15.44 3.53
N GLU A 54 7.84 -15.50 4.10
CA GLU A 54 8.50 -14.36 4.75
C GLU A 54 8.76 -13.22 3.75
N SER A 55 9.32 -13.52 2.57
CA SER A 55 9.59 -12.52 1.54
C SER A 55 8.31 -11.87 1.01
N ALA A 56 7.27 -12.68 0.75
CA ALA A 56 5.95 -12.16 0.39
C ALA A 56 5.37 -11.29 1.52
N GLY A 57 5.53 -11.72 2.77
CA GLY A 57 5.11 -11.00 3.96
C GLY A 57 5.82 -9.67 4.15
N LEU A 58 7.11 -9.57 3.84
CA LEU A 58 7.87 -8.32 3.89
C LEU A 58 7.31 -7.28 2.92
N VAL A 59 7.04 -7.69 1.66
CA VAL A 59 6.47 -6.80 0.64
C VAL A 59 5.05 -6.38 1.03
N GLY A 60 4.19 -7.35 1.32
CA GLY A 60 2.80 -7.09 1.71
C GLY A 60 2.70 -6.26 2.99
N GLY A 61 3.55 -6.54 3.97
CA GLY A 61 3.64 -5.82 5.24
C GLY A 61 4.14 -4.38 5.07
N ARG A 62 5.11 -4.13 4.19
CA ARG A 62 5.56 -2.75 3.89
C ARG A 62 4.43 -1.93 3.28
N ILE A 63 3.67 -2.49 2.34
CA ILE A 63 2.54 -1.78 1.70
C ILE A 63 1.39 -1.64 2.69
N GLY A 64 0.85 -2.77 3.17
CA GLY A 64 -0.34 -2.80 4.02
C GLY A 64 -0.14 -2.13 5.38
N GLY A 65 1.03 -2.29 5.99
CA GLY A 65 1.35 -1.63 7.26
C GLY A 65 1.39 -0.11 7.13
N THR A 66 1.94 0.40 6.01
CA THR A 66 1.96 1.85 5.74
C THR A 66 0.54 2.38 5.51
N MET A 67 -0.27 1.65 4.73
CA MET A 67 -1.67 1.97 4.52
C MET A 67 -2.46 2.06 5.83
N VAL A 68 -2.29 1.09 6.72
CA VAL A 68 -2.97 1.07 8.03
C VAL A 68 -2.52 2.24 8.90
N ARG A 69 -1.20 2.51 8.97
CA ARG A 69 -0.68 3.67 9.72
C ARG A 69 -1.31 4.97 9.23
N GLU A 70 -1.45 5.14 7.92
CA GLU A 70 -2.00 6.34 7.31
C GLU A 70 -3.52 6.45 7.54
N MET A 71 -4.27 5.35 7.48
CA MET A 71 -5.69 5.35 7.86
C MET A 71 -5.89 5.77 9.32
N ILE A 72 -5.05 5.27 10.23
CA ILE A 72 -5.10 5.66 11.65
C ILE A 72 -4.80 7.15 11.81
N ARG A 73 -3.79 7.67 11.11
CA ARG A 73 -3.43 9.10 11.12
C ARG A 73 -4.61 9.96 10.67
N LEU A 74 -5.25 9.63 9.54
CA LEU A 74 -6.42 10.35 9.03
C LEU A 74 -7.63 10.27 9.97
N ALA A 75 -7.83 9.14 10.65
CA ALA A 75 -8.88 9.01 11.66
C ALA A 75 -8.61 9.90 12.88
N GLN A 76 -7.37 9.92 13.38
CA GLN A 76 -6.95 10.78 14.48
C GLN A 76 -7.13 12.27 14.13
N GLU A 77 -6.75 12.70 12.92
CA GLU A 77 -6.98 14.06 12.47
C GLU A 77 -8.47 14.45 12.48
N GLN A 78 -9.34 13.56 12.00
CA GLN A 78 -10.78 13.80 11.98
C GLN A 78 -11.36 13.94 13.40
N LEU A 79 -10.84 13.17 14.36
CA LEU A 79 -11.24 13.28 15.76
C LEU A 79 -10.80 14.62 16.37
N THR A 80 -9.61 15.12 16.03
CA THR A 80 -9.12 16.42 16.52
C THR A 80 -9.83 17.63 15.88
N LYS A 81 -10.30 17.50 14.64
CA LYS A 81 -11.00 18.56 13.88
C LYS A 81 -12.48 18.68 14.27
N LYS A 82 -13.07 17.65 14.89
CA LYS A 82 -14.37 17.80 15.56
C LYS A 82 -14.14 18.60 16.85
N PRO A 83 -14.70 19.81 17.02
CA PRO A 83 -14.76 20.39 18.36
C PRO A 83 -15.47 19.35 19.25
N MET A 84 -14.86 19.01 20.40
CA MET A 84 -15.59 18.29 21.45
C MET A 84 -16.81 19.16 21.78
N GLN A 85 -17.98 18.73 21.30
CA GLN A 85 -19.26 19.25 21.77
C GLN A 85 -19.57 18.61 23.12
#